data_AF-A0A1G1IJY4-F1
#
_entry.id   AF-A0A1G1IJY4-F1
#
_cell.length_a   1.000
_cell.length_b   1.000
_cell.length_c   1.000
_cell.angle_alpha   90.00
_cell.angle_beta   90.00
_cell.angle_gamma   90.00
#
_symmetry.space_group_name_H-M   'P 1'
#
loop_
_entity.id
_entity.type
_entity.pdbx_description
1 polymer ?
#
loop_
_entity_poly.entity_id
_entity_poly.type
_entity_poly.pdbx_seq_one_letter_code
_entity_poly.pdbx_strand_id
1 'polypeptide(L)'
;MHIRVIRVLYYSMVIEKENHILAGSAGRKIPVVMATQHPDNASVPYWHKTEFISTTDEVEECYRSFCDMGCDEYMWDWEGKFVDEAVMDRLFHQYYDYFKINHLGLNKFLTFRIPNIWEEPGFRLARAFMAIITGTDAAGELGFSPAPVFEVILPMTDNAEKLIHIQEQYYKTVRLTCQVFSTRLSGPIEINVIPLIEGSGALIKSRSILLEYIDRFEKRFNHRVEYIRPFIARSDPALNSGMVPAVIAAKGAISEYYKFQNETGVSVYPIIGAGSLQFRGGLSPDAIENFMN
;
A
#
# COMPACT_ATOMS: atom_id res chain seq x y z
N MET A 1 -30.26 -24.95 -49.48
CA MET A 1 -29.38 -23.77 -49.62
C MET A 1 -29.69 -22.83 -48.46
N HIS A 2 -29.10 -23.07 -47.28
CA HIS A 2 -29.35 -22.28 -46.07
C HIS A 2 -28.25 -21.24 -45.90
N ILE A 3 -28.60 -19.99 -46.18
CA ILE A 3 -27.77 -18.82 -45.91
C ILE A 3 -27.70 -18.67 -44.38
N ARG A 4 -26.57 -19.05 -43.78
CA ARG A 4 -26.24 -18.66 -42.41
C ARG A 4 -25.95 -17.17 -42.42
N VAL A 5 -26.87 -16.37 -41.87
CA VAL A 5 -26.63 -14.98 -41.53
C VAL A 5 -25.57 -14.98 -40.42
N ILE A 6 -24.33 -14.66 -40.80
CA ILE A 6 -23.26 -14.36 -39.84
C ILE A 6 -23.66 -13.04 -39.19
N ARG A 7 -24.21 -13.12 -37.98
CA ARG A 7 -24.42 -11.97 -37.12
C ARG A 7 -23.04 -11.56 -36.61
N VAL A 8 -22.37 -10.69 -37.36
CA VAL A 8 -21.16 -10.00 -36.88
C VAL A 8 -21.62 -9.09 -35.74
N LEU A 9 -21.53 -9.60 -34.52
CA LEU A 9 -21.61 -8.77 -33.32
C LEU A 9 -20.33 -7.94 -33.30
N TYR A 10 -20.39 -6.76 -33.94
CA TYR A 10 -19.48 -5.67 -33.62
C TYR A 10 -19.66 -5.39 -32.12
N TYR A 11 -18.73 -5.88 -31.31
CA TYR A 11 -18.57 -5.44 -29.92
C TYR A 11 -18.01 -4.00 -29.95
N SER A 12 -18.84 -3.07 -30.41
CA SER A 12 -18.75 -1.69 -30.01
C SER A 12 -19.37 -1.64 -28.61
N MET A 13 -18.53 -1.83 -27.58
CA MET A 13 -18.83 -1.39 -26.22
C MET A 13 -17.96 -0.15 -26.02
N VAL A 14 -18.45 1.02 -26.43
CA VAL A 14 -19.17 1.93 -25.52
C VAL A 14 -18.40 2.03 -24.21
N ILE A 15 -17.52 3.02 -24.20
CA ILE A 15 -16.95 3.65 -23.02
C ILE A 15 -18.14 4.26 -22.27
N GLU A 16 -18.91 3.43 -21.57
CA GLU A 16 -19.89 3.91 -20.61
C GLU A 16 -19.08 4.52 -19.49
N LYS A 17 -19.07 5.87 -19.44
CA LYS A 17 -18.67 6.73 -18.32
C LYS A 17 -17.98 5.93 -17.22
N GLU A 18 -16.65 5.83 -17.29
CA GLU A 18 -15.85 5.17 -16.28
C GLU A 18 -16.21 5.78 -14.92
N ASN A 19 -17.06 5.07 -14.16
CA ASN A 19 -17.07 5.21 -12.73
C ASN A 19 -15.68 4.72 -12.33
N HIS A 20 -14.73 5.65 -12.19
CA HIS A 20 -13.46 5.36 -11.55
C HIS A 20 -13.84 4.66 -10.24
N ILE A 21 -13.61 3.35 -10.14
CA ILE A 21 -13.70 2.64 -8.86
C ILE A 21 -12.48 3.15 -8.11
N LEU A 22 -12.64 4.29 -7.44
CA LEU A 22 -11.60 4.94 -6.67
C LEU A 22 -11.17 3.98 -5.57
N ALA A 23 -9.88 3.68 -5.53
CA ALA A 23 -9.26 2.94 -4.44
C ALA A 23 -9.41 3.75 -3.16
N GLY A 24 -10.27 3.32 -2.23
CA GLY A 24 -10.44 3.95 -0.91
C GLY A 24 -11.01 5.37 -0.96
N SER A 25 -12.02 5.65 -0.13
CA SER A 25 -12.54 7.02 0.02
C SER A 25 -11.95 7.73 1.23
N ALA A 26 -11.86 9.06 1.23
CA ALA A 26 -11.46 9.84 2.41
C ALA A 26 -12.32 9.57 3.68
N GLY A 27 -13.56 9.07 3.52
CA GLY A 27 -14.49 8.72 4.62
C GLY A 27 -14.35 7.29 5.18
N ARG A 28 -13.34 6.52 4.76
CA ARG A 28 -13.11 5.16 5.25
C ARG A 28 -12.43 5.14 6.63
N LYS A 29 -12.41 3.98 7.29
CA LYS A 29 -11.55 3.76 8.46
C LYS A 29 -10.09 3.92 8.05
N ILE A 30 -9.37 4.83 8.71
CA ILE A 30 -7.92 4.96 8.57
C ILE A 30 -7.25 4.07 9.63
N PRO A 31 -6.37 3.14 9.24
CA PRO A 31 -5.68 2.28 10.20
C PRO A 31 -4.74 3.09 11.09
N VAL A 32 -4.73 2.77 12.38
CA VAL A 32 -3.88 3.47 13.37
C VAL A 32 -2.65 2.64 13.71
N VAL A 33 -2.76 1.31 13.65
CA VAL A 33 -1.66 0.38 13.96
C VAL A 33 -1.35 -0.48 12.74
N MET A 34 -0.16 -0.31 12.19
CA MET A 34 0.38 -1.11 11.08
C MET A 34 1.48 -2.05 11.61
N ALA A 35 1.27 -3.36 11.47
CA ALA A 35 2.32 -4.35 11.64
C ALA A 35 3.16 -4.46 10.36
N THR A 36 4.43 -4.84 10.47
CA THR A 36 5.37 -4.89 9.34
C THR A 36 6.28 -6.09 9.45
N GLN A 37 6.84 -6.52 8.33
CA GLN A 37 7.74 -7.67 8.25
C GLN A 37 9.24 -7.28 8.36
N HIS A 38 9.54 -6.25 9.15
CA HIS A 38 10.94 -5.89 9.39
C HIS A 38 11.66 -7.01 10.16
N PRO A 39 12.90 -7.38 9.77
CA PRO A 39 13.64 -8.45 10.42
C PRO A 39 14.38 -7.94 11.66
N ASP A 40 13.65 -7.39 12.63
CA ASP A 40 14.22 -6.78 13.84
C ASP A 40 13.82 -7.47 15.15
N ASN A 41 13.17 -8.63 15.08
CA ASN A 41 12.98 -9.50 16.23
C ASN A 41 14.28 -10.27 16.57
N ALA A 42 14.56 -10.40 17.87
CA ALA A 42 15.67 -11.21 18.36
C ALA A 42 15.20 -12.53 19.00
N SER A 43 13.94 -12.58 19.44
CA SER A 43 13.36 -13.73 20.14
C SER A 43 12.35 -14.45 19.25
N VAL A 44 12.15 -15.73 19.55
CA VAL A 44 11.08 -16.54 18.95
C VAL A 44 9.73 -15.91 19.28
N PRO A 45 8.88 -15.58 18.30
CA PRO A 45 7.55 -15.06 18.58
C PRO A 45 6.69 -16.15 19.22
N TYR A 46 5.70 -15.76 20.04
CA TYR A 46 4.91 -16.68 20.88
C TYR A 46 4.19 -17.81 20.12
N TRP A 47 3.98 -17.64 18.81
CA TRP A 47 3.27 -18.57 17.94
C TRP A 47 4.19 -19.43 17.07
N HIS A 48 5.50 -19.20 17.12
CA HIS A 48 6.48 -19.90 16.28
C HIS A 48 7.48 -20.71 17.11
N LYS A 49 8.29 -21.54 16.44
CA LYS A 49 9.30 -22.40 17.08
C LYS A 49 10.73 -21.90 16.96
N THR A 50 10.98 -21.04 15.98
CA THR A 50 12.30 -20.43 15.70
C THR A 50 12.18 -18.93 15.56
N GLU A 51 13.28 -18.22 15.76
CA GLU A 51 13.40 -16.78 15.60
C GLU A 51 13.24 -16.34 14.14
N PHE A 52 13.63 -17.20 13.21
CA PHE A 52 13.43 -16.99 11.78
C PHE A 52 11.98 -17.30 11.39
N ILE A 53 11.32 -16.32 10.79
CA ILE A 53 9.97 -16.42 10.22
C ILE A 53 10.14 -16.59 8.72
N SER A 54 9.75 -17.73 8.18
CA SER A 54 9.87 -17.99 6.74
C SER A 54 8.72 -17.36 5.96
N THR A 55 8.87 -17.22 4.64
CA THR A 55 7.83 -16.71 3.74
C THR A 55 6.48 -17.44 3.90
N THR A 56 6.49 -18.74 4.22
CA THR A 56 5.25 -19.50 4.45
C THR A 56 4.61 -19.21 5.81
N ASP A 57 5.42 -18.86 6.82
CA ASP A 57 4.95 -18.54 8.17
C ASP A 57 4.38 -17.12 8.25
N GLU A 58 4.81 -16.22 7.35
CA GLU A 58 4.35 -14.82 7.28
C GLU A 58 2.83 -14.68 7.09
N VAL A 59 2.16 -15.68 6.50
CA VAL A 59 0.69 -15.69 6.35
C VAL A 59 0.02 -15.85 7.72
N GLU A 60 0.53 -16.76 8.57
CA GLU A 60 0.08 -16.91 9.94
C GLU A 60 0.44 -15.67 10.78
N GLU A 61 1.64 -15.10 10.60
CA GLU A 61 2.05 -13.85 11.24
C GLU A 61 1.08 -12.70 10.94
N CYS A 62 0.71 -12.53 9.67
CA CYS A 62 -0.23 -11.52 9.23
C CYS A 62 -1.61 -11.72 9.88
N TYR A 63 -2.13 -12.95 9.85
CA TYR A 63 -3.38 -13.29 10.51
C TYR A 63 -3.35 -13.00 12.02
N ARG A 64 -2.28 -13.41 12.72
CA ARG A 64 -2.12 -13.19 14.17
C ARG A 64 -1.94 -11.73 14.53
N SER A 65 -1.28 -10.95 13.68
CA SER A 65 -1.18 -9.50 13.87
C SER A 65 -2.57 -8.85 13.87
N PHE A 66 -3.47 -9.33 13.00
CA PHE A 66 -4.86 -8.86 13.02
C PHE A 66 -5.67 -9.40 14.20
N CYS A 67 -5.62 -10.70 14.45
CA CYS A 67 -6.50 -11.40 15.40
C CYS A 67 -6.04 -11.24 16.86
N ASP A 68 -4.76 -11.50 17.13
CA ASP A 68 -4.22 -11.57 18.48
C ASP A 68 -3.72 -10.20 18.97
N MET A 69 -3.08 -9.42 18.07
CA MET A 69 -2.53 -8.09 18.42
C MET A 69 -3.48 -6.93 18.11
N GLY A 70 -4.57 -7.19 17.37
CA GLY A 70 -5.56 -6.16 17.05
C GLY A 70 -5.10 -5.10 16.04
N CYS A 71 -3.99 -5.32 15.32
CA CYS A 71 -3.51 -4.39 14.30
C CYS A 71 -4.59 -4.10 13.26
N ASP A 72 -4.61 -2.88 12.73
CA ASP A 72 -5.55 -2.50 11.68
C ASP A 72 -5.00 -2.80 10.29
N GLU A 73 -3.69 -2.72 10.14
CA GLU A 73 -3.00 -2.85 8.85
C GLU A 73 -1.79 -3.76 8.96
N TYR A 74 -1.49 -4.45 7.86
CA TYR A 74 -0.29 -5.26 7.71
C TYR A 74 0.45 -4.86 6.44
N MET A 75 1.71 -4.47 6.59
CA MET A 75 2.59 -4.17 5.46
C MET A 75 3.23 -5.46 4.95
N TRP A 76 2.88 -5.84 3.72
CA TRP A 76 3.46 -6.98 3.02
C TRP A 76 4.61 -6.51 2.15
N ASP A 77 5.83 -6.93 2.47
CA ASP A 77 7.05 -6.42 1.87
C ASP A 77 7.48 -7.23 0.64
N TRP A 78 7.32 -6.60 -0.53
CA TRP A 78 7.74 -7.09 -1.84
C TRP A 78 9.12 -6.57 -2.26
N GLU A 79 9.70 -5.61 -1.53
CA GLU A 79 10.96 -4.98 -1.88
C GLU A 79 12.14 -5.87 -1.41
N GLY A 80 12.28 -6.06 -0.10
CA GLY A 80 13.52 -6.56 0.49
C GLY A 80 13.73 -8.09 0.47
N LYS A 81 12.78 -8.89 -0.04
CA LYS A 81 12.79 -10.35 0.16
C LYS A 81 12.06 -11.18 -0.89
N PHE A 82 12.15 -12.50 -0.74
CA PHE A 82 11.32 -13.45 -1.47
C PHE A 82 9.95 -13.57 -0.78
N VAL A 83 8.90 -13.19 -1.51
CA VAL A 83 7.57 -12.93 -0.98
C VAL A 83 6.56 -13.98 -1.43
N ASP A 84 5.55 -14.26 -0.59
CA ASP A 84 4.40 -15.08 -1.01
C ASP A 84 3.46 -14.23 -1.87
N GLU A 85 3.36 -14.59 -3.15
CA GLU A 85 2.54 -13.87 -4.13
C GLU A 85 1.04 -14.19 -3.99
N ALA A 86 0.72 -15.29 -3.32
CA ALA A 86 -0.65 -15.77 -3.10
C ALA A 86 -1.15 -15.43 -1.69
N VAL A 87 -0.60 -14.38 -1.05
CA VAL A 87 -0.96 -14.01 0.33
C VAL A 87 -2.46 -13.81 0.50
N MET A 88 -3.14 -13.14 -0.43
CA MET A 88 -4.58 -12.92 -0.35
C MET A 88 -5.35 -14.24 -0.42
N ASP A 89 -5.04 -15.10 -1.38
CA ASP A 89 -5.65 -16.43 -1.49
C ASP A 89 -5.44 -17.23 -0.20
N ARG A 90 -4.22 -17.28 0.32
CA ARG A 90 -3.93 -18.04 1.54
C ARG A 90 -4.67 -17.49 2.75
N LEU A 91 -4.73 -16.16 2.92
CA LEU A 91 -5.49 -15.54 4.01
C LEU A 91 -6.97 -15.92 3.94
N PHE A 92 -7.58 -15.82 2.75
CA PHE A 92 -9.00 -16.16 2.59
C PHE A 92 -9.29 -17.65 2.71
N HIS A 93 -8.42 -18.54 2.22
CA HIS A 93 -8.63 -19.98 2.30
C HIS A 93 -8.35 -20.55 3.69
N GLN A 94 -7.29 -20.08 4.36
CA GLN A 94 -6.88 -20.60 5.68
C GLN A 94 -7.64 -19.97 6.83
N TYR A 95 -8.04 -18.70 6.71
CA TYR A 95 -8.66 -17.91 7.77
C TYR A 95 -9.99 -17.29 7.34
N TYR A 96 -10.76 -18.01 6.51
CA TYR A 96 -12.02 -17.55 5.92
C TYR A 96 -12.99 -16.95 6.94
N ASP A 97 -13.27 -17.67 8.01
CA ASP A 97 -14.26 -17.27 9.03
C ASP A 97 -13.90 -15.94 9.69
N TYR A 98 -12.60 -15.69 9.89
CA TYR A 98 -12.12 -14.44 10.45
C TYR A 98 -12.32 -13.28 9.47
N PHE A 99 -11.89 -13.44 8.22
CA PHE A 99 -11.96 -12.38 7.21
C PHE A 99 -13.38 -12.12 6.71
N LYS A 100 -14.30 -13.07 6.85
CA LYS A 100 -15.74 -12.88 6.65
C LYS A 100 -16.37 -11.90 7.64
N ILE A 101 -15.77 -11.72 8.81
CA ILE A 101 -16.21 -10.75 9.81
C ILE A 101 -15.33 -9.49 9.73
N ASN A 102 -14.03 -9.69 9.58
CA ASN A 102 -13.00 -8.65 9.56
C ASN A 102 -12.49 -8.44 8.13
N HIS A 103 -13.36 -7.92 7.26
CA HIS A 103 -13.08 -7.78 5.83
C HIS A 103 -11.78 -7.02 5.56
N LEU A 104 -10.89 -7.64 4.78
CA LEU A 104 -9.75 -6.96 4.17
C LEU A 104 -10.26 -5.89 3.20
N GLY A 105 -9.63 -4.72 3.22
CA GLY A 105 -10.03 -3.56 2.43
C GLY A 105 -11.09 -2.68 3.09
N LEU A 106 -11.75 -3.15 4.16
CA LEU A 106 -12.79 -2.40 4.90
C LEU A 106 -12.40 -2.11 6.34
N ASN A 107 -12.18 -3.16 7.14
CA ASN A 107 -11.92 -3.07 8.57
C ASN A 107 -10.46 -3.37 8.92
N LYS A 108 -9.85 -4.24 8.11
CA LYS A 108 -8.44 -4.63 8.14
C LYS A 108 -7.82 -4.31 6.79
N PHE A 109 -6.54 -3.94 6.76
CA PHE A 109 -5.88 -3.44 5.57
C PHE A 109 -4.60 -4.24 5.29
N LEU A 110 -4.46 -4.69 4.05
CA LEU A 110 -3.22 -5.28 3.57
C LEU A 110 -2.61 -4.29 2.58
N THR A 111 -1.36 -3.89 2.81
CA THR A 111 -0.70 -2.82 2.03
C THR A 111 0.65 -3.32 1.56
N PHE A 112 0.87 -3.31 0.24
CA PHE A 112 2.11 -3.83 -0.34
C PHE A 112 3.19 -2.76 -0.34
N ARG A 113 4.34 -3.02 0.29
CA ARG A 113 5.57 -2.25 0.04
C ARG A 113 6.20 -2.78 -1.24
N ILE A 114 5.97 -2.08 -2.34
CA ILE A 114 6.39 -2.51 -3.68
C ILE A 114 7.88 -2.23 -3.90
N PRO A 115 8.55 -2.97 -4.82
CA PRO A 115 9.92 -2.67 -5.20
C PRO A 115 10.04 -1.30 -5.87
N ASN A 116 11.14 -0.60 -5.59
CA ASN A 116 11.49 0.62 -6.30
C ASN A 116 12.27 0.27 -7.57
N ILE A 117 11.64 0.41 -8.73
CA ILE A 117 12.24 0.03 -10.03
C ILE A 117 13.42 0.89 -10.49
N TRP A 118 13.66 2.01 -9.81
CA TRP A 118 14.82 2.86 -10.05
C TRP A 118 16.05 2.38 -9.27
N GLU A 119 15.85 1.52 -8.27
CA GLU A 119 16.90 0.94 -7.42
C GLU A 119 17.07 -0.58 -7.66
N GLU A 120 15.99 -1.27 -8.05
CA GLU A 120 15.93 -2.72 -8.25
C GLU A 120 15.31 -3.11 -9.61
N PRO A 121 15.53 -4.36 -10.10
CA PRO A 121 14.90 -4.85 -11.33
C PRO A 121 13.36 -4.85 -11.30
N GLY A 122 12.75 -4.32 -12.35
CA GLY A 122 11.29 -4.10 -12.41
C GLY A 122 10.37 -5.33 -12.50
N PHE A 123 10.90 -6.55 -12.66
CA PHE A 123 10.05 -7.75 -12.78
C PHE A 123 9.26 -8.05 -11.50
N ARG A 124 9.79 -7.70 -10.32
CA ARG A 124 9.09 -7.88 -9.04
C ARG A 124 7.86 -6.97 -8.94
N LEU A 125 7.95 -5.75 -9.47
CA LEU A 125 6.80 -4.82 -9.51
C LEU A 125 5.64 -5.40 -10.32
N ALA A 126 5.94 -5.99 -11.49
CA ALA A 126 4.93 -6.64 -12.31
C ALA A 126 4.23 -7.79 -11.56
N ARG A 127 4.97 -8.59 -10.79
CA ARG A 127 4.41 -9.66 -9.96
C ARG A 127 3.54 -9.11 -8.84
N ALA A 128 3.95 -8.03 -8.16
CA ALA A 128 3.15 -7.37 -7.14
C ALA A 128 1.82 -6.84 -7.70
N PHE A 129 1.84 -6.18 -8.88
CA PHE A 129 0.62 -5.72 -9.53
C PHE A 129 -0.30 -6.86 -9.93
N MET A 130 0.24 -7.92 -10.52
CA MET A 130 -0.56 -9.09 -10.87
C MET A 130 -1.17 -9.74 -9.62
N ALA A 131 -0.43 -9.83 -8.52
CA ALA A 131 -0.94 -10.34 -7.25
C ALA A 131 -2.13 -9.50 -6.75
N ILE A 132 -2.04 -8.16 -6.78
CA ILE A 132 -3.16 -7.27 -6.44
C ILE A 132 -4.39 -7.55 -7.32
N ILE A 133 -4.20 -7.61 -8.64
CA ILE A 133 -5.28 -7.80 -9.60
C ILE A 133 -5.96 -9.15 -9.41
N THR A 134 -5.19 -10.24 -9.42
CA THR A 134 -5.74 -11.61 -9.33
C THR A 134 -6.32 -11.88 -7.95
N GLY A 135 -5.68 -11.40 -6.88
CA GLY A 135 -6.19 -11.56 -5.53
C GLY A 135 -7.47 -10.75 -5.28
N THR A 136 -7.66 -9.63 -5.97
CA THR A 136 -8.93 -8.89 -5.93
C THR A 136 -10.04 -9.66 -6.62
N ASP A 137 -9.79 -10.22 -7.80
CA ASP A 137 -10.79 -11.04 -8.50
C ASP A 137 -11.15 -12.30 -7.70
N ALA A 138 -10.16 -13.00 -7.13
CA ALA A 138 -10.38 -14.15 -6.25
C ALA A 138 -11.21 -13.78 -4.99
N ALA A 139 -10.92 -12.62 -4.39
CA ALA A 139 -11.70 -12.11 -3.26
C ALA A 139 -13.17 -11.86 -3.66
N GLY A 140 -13.39 -11.27 -4.84
CA GLY A 140 -14.72 -11.02 -5.40
C GLY A 140 -15.51 -12.31 -5.63
N GLU A 141 -14.88 -13.38 -6.14
CA GLU A 141 -15.51 -14.69 -6.30
C GLU A 141 -15.94 -15.32 -4.96
N LEU A 142 -15.20 -15.04 -3.89
CA LEU A 142 -15.52 -15.46 -2.53
C LEU A 142 -16.55 -14.55 -1.84
N GLY A 143 -17.01 -13.49 -2.51
CA GLY A 143 -17.99 -12.53 -2.00
C GLY A 143 -17.40 -11.42 -1.12
N PHE A 144 -16.06 -11.25 -1.10
CA PHE A 144 -15.41 -10.16 -0.40
C PHE A 144 -15.45 -8.87 -1.23
N SER A 145 -15.88 -7.79 -0.59
CA SER A 145 -15.89 -6.44 -1.14
C SER A 145 -15.71 -5.45 0.03
N PRO A 146 -14.97 -4.33 -0.15
CA PRO A 146 -14.26 -3.88 -1.36
C PRO A 146 -12.96 -4.67 -1.62
N ALA A 147 -12.15 -4.23 -2.60
CA ALA A 147 -10.88 -4.86 -2.94
C ALA A 147 -9.93 -4.99 -1.73
N PRO A 148 -9.25 -6.13 -1.53
CA PRO A 148 -8.45 -6.37 -0.33
C PRO A 148 -7.20 -5.48 -0.22
N VAL A 149 -6.59 -5.17 -1.37
CA VAL A 149 -5.42 -4.31 -1.50
C VAL A 149 -5.75 -3.21 -2.50
N PHE A 150 -5.65 -1.96 -2.07
CA PHE A 150 -5.90 -0.77 -2.89
C PHE A 150 -4.86 0.34 -2.65
N GLU A 151 -3.94 0.11 -1.71
CA GLU A 151 -2.83 0.98 -1.37
C GLU A 151 -1.51 0.23 -1.53
N VAL A 152 -0.50 0.93 -2.05
CA VAL A 152 0.87 0.43 -2.16
C VAL A 152 1.86 1.46 -1.63
N ILE A 153 2.92 1.02 -0.96
CA ILE A 153 3.99 1.88 -0.46
C ILE A 153 5.15 1.82 -1.45
N LEU A 154 5.56 2.99 -1.96
CA LEU A 154 6.77 3.13 -2.78
C LEU A 154 7.95 3.59 -1.89
N PRO A 155 8.93 2.72 -1.58
CA PRO A 155 10.13 3.09 -0.83
C PRO A 155 11.02 4.03 -1.63
N MET A 156 11.93 4.72 -0.93
CA MET A 156 12.92 5.64 -1.54
C MET A 156 12.28 6.67 -2.49
N THR A 157 11.11 7.20 -2.11
CA THR A 157 10.42 8.23 -2.89
C THR A 157 11.09 9.59 -2.69
N ASP A 158 11.61 10.15 -3.78
CA ASP A 158 12.32 11.43 -3.81
C ASP A 158 11.68 12.48 -4.73
N ASN A 159 10.72 12.08 -5.58
CA ASN A 159 10.02 12.98 -6.50
C ASN A 159 8.63 12.46 -6.90
N ALA A 160 7.79 13.37 -7.39
CA ALA A 160 6.40 13.09 -7.77
C ALA A 160 6.25 12.22 -9.02
N GLU A 161 7.19 12.30 -9.96
CA GLU A 161 7.16 11.54 -11.21
C GLU A 161 7.21 10.04 -10.94
N LYS A 162 7.99 9.60 -9.94
CA LYS A 162 8.02 8.20 -9.51
C LYS A 162 6.63 7.69 -9.10
N LEU A 163 5.88 8.48 -8.34
CA LEU A 163 4.53 8.12 -7.87
C LEU A 163 3.53 8.01 -9.04
N ILE A 164 3.55 8.99 -9.95
CA ILE A 164 2.70 8.98 -11.15
C ILE A 164 3.03 7.79 -12.04
N HIS A 165 4.32 7.49 -12.21
CA HIS A 165 4.77 6.35 -12.99
C HIS A 165 4.21 5.04 -12.45
N ILE A 166 4.26 4.80 -11.14
CA ILE A 166 3.68 3.60 -10.51
C ILE A 166 2.18 3.47 -10.81
N GLN A 167 1.42 4.56 -10.68
CA GLN A 167 -0.02 4.53 -11.00
C GLN A 167 -0.30 4.24 -12.47
N GLU A 168 0.43 4.87 -13.39
CA GLU A 168 0.28 4.59 -14.81
C GLU A 168 0.60 3.14 -15.15
N GLN A 169 1.65 2.57 -14.55
CA GLN A 169 2.02 1.20 -14.80
C GLN A 169 0.94 0.25 -14.29
N TYR A 170 0.44 0.46 -13.06
CA TYR A 170 -0.66 -0.33 -12.54
C TYR A 170 -1.89 -0.25 -13.46
N TYR A 171 -2.29 0.96 -13.87
CA TYR A 171 -3.40 1.18 -14.80
C TYR A 171 -3.20 0.44 -16.13
N LYS A 172 -2.00 0.51 -16.73
CA LYS A 172 -1.66 -0.21 -17.96
C LYS A 172 -1.72 -1.73 -17.75
N THR A 173 -1.22 -2.24 -16.63
CA THR A 173 -1.26 -3.67 -16.28
C THR A 173 -2.70 -4.15 -16.14
N VAL A 174 -3.54 -3.42 -15.40
CA VAL A 174 -4.98 -3.69 -15.25
C VAL A 174 -5.66 -3.79 -16.62
N ARG A 175 -5.44 -2.80 -17.50
CA ARG A 175 -6.04 -2.82 -18.86
C ARG A 175 -5.56 -3.99 -19.70
N LEU A 176 -4.26 -4.28 -19.67
CA LEU A 176 -3.69 -5.41 -20.40
C LEU A 176 -4.30 -6.73 -19.92
N THR A 177 -4.41 -6.93 -18.60
CA THR A 177 -5.00 -8.12 -18.00
C THR A 177 -6.44 -8.31 -18.45
N CYS A 178 -7.27 -7.26 -18.40
CA CYS A 178 -8.65 -7.34 -18.90
C CYS A 178 -8.72 -7.68 -20.39
N GLN A 179 -7.87 -7.08 -21.21
CA GLN A 179 -7.86 -7.31 -22.66
C GLN A 179 -7.45 -8.74 -23.01
N VAL A 180 -6.46 -9.30 -22.30
CA VAL A 180 -5.91 -10.62 -22.61
C VAL A 180 -6.77 -11.74 -22.03
N PHE A 181 -7.24 -11.59 -20.79
CA PHE A 181 -7.89 -12.67 -20.06
C PHE A 181 -9.41 -12.55 -19.98
N SER A 182 -10.00 -11.48 -20.54
CA SER A 182 -11.44 -11.20 -20.45
C SER A 182 -11.97 -11.18 -19.00
N THR A 183 -11.10 -10.84 -18.04
CA THR A 183 -11.47 -10.73 -16.63
C THR A 183 -12.41 -9.54 -16.44
N ARG A 184 -13.49 -9.77 -15.69
CA ARG A 184 -14.31 -8.68 -15.17
C ARG A 184 -13.64 -8.21 -13.89
N LEU A 185 -12.91 -7.09 -13.96
CA LEU A 185 -12.35 -6.48 -12.74
C LEU A 185 -13.48 -6.21 -11.75
N SER A 186 -13.37 -6.84 -10.60
CA SER A 186 -14.15 -6.51 -9.41
C SER A 186 -13.50 -5.39 -8.59
N GLY A 187 -12.27 -5.01 -8.95
CA GLY A 187 -11.37 -4.14 -8.20
C GLY A 187 -11.11 -2.75 -8.78
N PRO A 188 -10.29 -1.94 -8.08
CA PRO A 188 -10.01 -0.58 -8.50
C PRO A 188 -9.06 -0.58 -9.70
N ILE A 189 -9.37 0.29 -10.65
CA ILE A 189 -8.58 0.50 -11.88
C ILE A 189 -7.31 1.31 -11.57
N GLU A 190 -7.31 2.00 -10.43
CA GLU A 190 -6.22 2.81 -9.90
C GLU A 190 -5.86 2.35 -8.48
N ILE A 191 -4.66 2.67 -8.03
CA ILE A 191 -4.20 2.39 -6.66
C ILE A 191 -3.69 3.68 -6.03
N ASN A 192 -3.82 3.77 -4.71
CA ASN A 192 -3.22 4.85 -3.95
C ASN A 192 -1.77 4.53 -3.64
N VAL A 193 -0.86 5.38 -4.14
CA VAL A 193 0.57 5.21 -3.92
C VAL A 193 0.98 6.04 -2.72
N ILE A 194 1.43 5.36 -1.68
CA ILE A 194 1.95 5.90 -0.43
C ILE A 194 3.44 6.21 -0.63
N PRO A 195 3.86 7.48 -0.62
CA PRO A 195 5.26 7.83 -0.73
C PRO A 195 5.98 7.55 0.60
N LEU A 196 6.93 6.61 0.60
CA LEU A 196 7.86 6.42 1.72
C LEU A 196 9.12 7.25 1.49
N ILE A 197 9.30 8.25 2.35
CA ILE A 197 10.37 9.24 2.28
C ILE A 197 11.41 8.94 3.37
N GLU A 198 12.63 8.65 2.93
CA GLU A 198 13.68 8.07 3.77
C GLU A 198 14.88 9.01 4.02
N GLY A 199 14.97 10.11 3.28
CA GLY A 199 16.05 11.09 3.46
C GLY A 199 15.63 12.25 4.38
N SER A 200 16.45 12.60 5.37
CA SER A 200 16.21 13.76 6.26
C SER A 200 15.94 15.05 5.48
N GLY A 201 16.72 15.32 4.43
CA GLY A 201 16.53 16.50 3.57
C GLY A 201 15.27 16.41 2.71
N ALA A 202 14.90 15.21 2.26
CA ALA A 202 13.69 14.98 1.48
C ALA A 202 12.43 15.12 2.36
N LEU A 203 12.48 14.67 3.62
CA LEU A 203 11.41 14.83 4.61
C LEU A 203 11.05 16.31 4.84
N ILE A 204 12.06 17.17 5.00
CA ILE A 204 11.85 18.62 5.17
C ILE A 204 11.26 19.26 3.89
N LYS A 205 11.56 18.72 2.71
CA LYS A 205 11.05 19.21 1.42
C LYS A 205 9.84 18.43 0.92
N SER A 206 9.27 17.55 1.73
CA SER A 206 8.26 16.59 1.28
C SER A 206 6.99 17.24 0.74
N ARG A 207 6.61 18.42 1.27
CA ARG A 207 5.46 19.19 0.73
C ARG A 207 5.60 19.53 -0.76
N SER A 208 6.80 19.86 -1.26
CA SER A 208 6.95 20.16 -2.69
C SER A 208 6.73 18.90 -3.54
N ILE A 209 7.16 17.74 -3.06
CA ILE A 209 6.90 16.44 -3.72
C ILE A 209 5.40 16.18 -3.77
N LEU A 210 4.68 16.40 -2.66
CA LEU A 210 3.23 16.18 -2.60
C LEU A 210 2.44 17.15 -3.47
N LEU A 211 2.81 18.44 -3.49
CA LEU A 211 2.18 19.46 -4.34
C LEU A 211 2.34 19.11 -5.82
N GLU A 212 3.56 18.73 -6.23
CA GLU A 212 3.81 18.32 -7.61
C GLU A 212 3.05 17.03 -7.95
N TYR A 213 2.95 16.09 -7.02
CA TYR A 213 2.20 14.84 -7.21
C TYR A 213 0.72 15.10 -7.48
N ILE A 214 0.02 15.91 -6.67
CA ILE A 214 -1.42 16.17 -6.89
C ILE A 214 -1.70 16.91 -8.20
N ASP A 215 -0.83 17.85 -8.58
CA ASP A 215 -0.95 18.61 -9.83
C ASP A 215 -0.77 17.69 -11.04
N ARG A 216 0.24 16.82 -11.03
CA ARG A 216 0.45 15.82 -12.08
C ARG A 216 -0.68 14.80 -12.11
N PHE A 217 -1.15 14.35 -10.96
CA PHE A 217 -2.25 13.38 -10.85
C PHE A 217 -3.51 13.93 -11.50
N GLU A 218 -3.96 15.14 -11.12
CA GLU A 218 -5.19 15.73 -11.65
C GLU A 218 -5.11 15.94 -13.16
N LYS A 219 -3.96 16.38 -13.67
CA LYS A 219 -3.71 16.51 -15.12
C LYS A 219 -3.75 15.17 -15.86
N ARG A 220 -3.31 14.09 -15.21
CA ARG A 220 -3.15 12.78 -15.84
C ARG A 220 -4.43 11.94 -15.81
N PHE A 221 -5.10 11.91 -14.68
CA PHE A 221 -6.26 11.04 -14.42
C PHE A 221 -7.59 11.81 -14.49
N ASN A 222 -7.56 13.13 -14.63
CA ASN A 222 -8.76 13.98 -14.81
C ASN A 222 -9.75 13.91 -13.64
N HIS A 223 -9.26 13.61 -12.44
CA HIS A 223 -9.95 13.81 -11.16
C HIS A 223 -8.92 14.12 -10.06
N ARG A 224 -9.41 14.55 -8.89
CA ARG A 224 -8.55 14.92 -7.76
C ARG A 224 -8.19 13.72 -6.91
N VAL A 225 -7.05 13.81 -6.25
CA VAL A 225 -6.66 12.93 -5.14
C VAL A 225 -7.55 13.23 -3.94
N GLU A 226 -8.23 12.23 -3.38
CA GLU A 226 -9.08 12.42 -2.20
C GLU A 226 -8.26 12.56 -0.92
N TYR A 227 -7.21 11.74 -0.78
CA TYR A 227 -6.32 11.76 0.37
C TYR A 227 -4.92 11.24 0.04
N ILE A 228 -3.94 11.55 0.89
CA ILE A 228 -2.58 11.03 0.80
C ILE A 228 -2.13 10.51 2.15
N ARG A 229 -1.42 9.38 2.18
CA ARG A 229 -0.82 8.81 3.40
C ARG A 229 0.70 8.85 3.30
N PRO A 230 1.38 9.99 3.48
CA PRO A 230 2.84 10.03 3.34
C PRO A 230 3.50 9.24 4.47
N PHE A 231 4.48 8.41 4.14
CA PHE A 231 5.16 7.52 5.07
C PHE A 231 6.55 8.10 5.40
N ILE A 232 6.76 8.43 6.67
CA ILE A 232 8.01 8.93 7.24
C ILE A 232 8.85 7.76 7.77
N ALA A 233 10.03 7.54 7.21
CA ALA A 233 11.00 6.62 7.82
C ALA A 233 11.66 7.26 9.04
N ARG A 234 11.95 6.48 10.09
CA ARG A 234 12.81 6.91 11.22
C ARG A 234 14.19 6.29 11.19
N SER A 235 14.30 5.05 10.71
CA SER A 235 15.53 4.26 10.74
C SER A 235 16.60 4.81 9.79
N ASP A 236 16.28 4.98 8.51
CA ASP A 236 17.24 5.43 7.50
C ASP A 236 17.72 6.87 7.72
N PRO A 237 16.84 7.84 8.06
CA PRO A 237 17.32 9.16 8.47
C PRO A 237 18.26 9.13 9.67
N ALA A 238 17.99 8.28 10.67
CA ALA A 238 18.84 8.18 11.85
C ALA A 238 20.20 7.56 11.53
N LEU A 239 20.22 6.53 10.67
CA LEU A 239 21.45 5.92 10.17
C LEU A 239 22.30 6.91 9.38
N ASN A 240 21.68 7.67 8.47
CA ASN A 240 22.37 8.53 7.51
C ASN A 240 22.73 9.91 8.07
N SER A 241 21.96 10.43 9.03
CA SER A 241 22.09 11.81 9.53
C SER A 241 22.20 11.91 11.05
N GLY A 242 22.10 10.80 11.78
CA GLY A 242 22.05 10.77 13.23
C GLY A 242 20.63 10.94 13.79
N MET A 243 20.44 10.49 15.03
CA MET A 243 19.14 10.43 15.70
C MET A 243 18.44 11.80 15.81
N VAL A 244 19.18 12.84 16.21
CA VAL A 244 18.62 14.18 16.43
C VAL A 244 18.12 14.80 15.11
N PRO A 245 18.91 14.85 14.02
CA PRO A 245 18.42 15.31 12.72
C PRO A 245 17.22 14.51 12.21
N ALA A 246 17.21 13.19 12.41
CA ALA A 246 16.08 12.33 12.04
C ALA A 246 14.78 12.69 12.77
N VAL A 247 14.85 13.01 14.07
CA VAL A 247 13.67 13.43 14.86
C VAL A 247 13.15 14.77 14.36
N ILE A 248 14.06 15.73 14.14
CA ILE A 248 13.70 17.06 13.65
C ILE A 248 13.09 16.97 12.25
N ALA A 249 13.67 16.16 11.36
CA ALA A 249 13.16 15.96 10.01
C ALA A 249 11.76 15.33 10.01
N ALA A 250 11.50 14.34 10.86
CA ALA A 250 10.18 13.73 11.01
C ALA A 250 9.13 14.75 11.51
N LYS A 251 9.43 15.51 12.56
CA LYS A 251 8.53 16.56 13.07
C LYS A 251 8.31 17.67 12.04
N GLY A 252 9.37 18.05 11.31
CA GLY A 252 9.31 18.99 10.19
C GLY A 252 8.38 18.51 9.07
N ALA A 253 8.50 17.24 8.66
CA ALA A 253 7.65 16.63 7.64
C ALA A 253 6.17 16.65 8.06
N ILE A 254 5.84 16.27 9.30
CA ILE A 254 4.47 16.33 9.84
C ILE A 254 3.90 17.76 9.76
N SER A 255 4.71 18.77 10.14
CA SER A 255 4.33 20.18 9.99
C SER A 255 4.08 20.57 8.53
N GLU A 256 4.93 20.13 7.60
CA GLU A 256 4.77 20.38 6.18
C GLU A 256 3.53 19.68 5.59
N TYR A 257 3.18 18.49 6.07
CA TYR A 257 1.96 17.78 5.71
C TYR A 257 0.70 18.51 6.18
N TYR A 258 0.72 19.08 7.38
CA TYR A 258 -0.39 19.91 7.86
C TYR A 258 -0.58 21.18 7.01
N LYS A 259 0.52 21.84 6.63
CA LYS A 259 0.47 22.99 5.72
C LYS A 259 -0.07 22.61 4.34
N PHE A 260 0.39 21.48 3.80
CA PHE A 260 -0.11 20.92 2.54
C PHE A 260 -1.62 20.67 2.59
N GLN A 261 -2.11 20.02 3.64
CA GLN A 261 -3.55 19.77 3.81
C GLN A 261 -4.35 21.08 3.84
N ASN A 262 -3.90 22.09 4.59
CA ASN A 262 -4.60 23.37 4.68
C ASN A 262 -4.60 24.15 3.36
N GLU A 263 -3.53 24.06 2.58
CA GLU A 263 -3.38 24.74 1.29
C GLU A 263 -4.24 24.09 0.20
N THR A 264 -4.28 22.76 0.18
CA THR A 264 -4.85 21.99 -0.94
C THR A 264 -6.25 21.48 -0.68
N GLY A 265 -6.64 21.35 0.60
CA GLY A 265 -7.88 20.70 1.02
C GLY A 265 -7.85 19.16 0.91
N VAL A 266 -6.74 18.57 0.43
CA VAL A 266 -6.57 17.10 0.34
C VAL A 266 -6.32 16.55 1.73
N SER A 267 -7.06 15.52 2.13
CA SER A 267 -6.88 14.90 3.46
C SER A 267 -5.53 14.19 3.55
N VAL A 268 -4.84 14.31 4.69
CA VAL A 268 -3.52 13.72 4.90
C VAL A 268 -3.48 12.85 6.14
N TYR A 269 -3.02 11.61 5.99
CA TYR A 269 -2.89 10.65 7.08
C TYR A 269 -1.47 10.08 7.13
N PRO A 270 -0.52 10.80 7.76
CA PRO A 270 0.88 10.38 7.79
C PRO A 270 1.07 9.05 8.50
N ILE A 271 2.02 8.26 8.02
CA ILE A 271 2.48 7.01 8.64
C ILE A 271 3.90 7.26 9.18
N ILE A 272 4.22 6.76 10.37
CA ILE A 272 5.57 6.83 10.93
C ILE A 272 6.13 5.42 11.12
N GLY A 273 7.20 5.11 10.38
CA GLY A 273 7.91 3.84 10.52
C GLY A 273 8.95 3.95 11.61
N ALA A 274 8.68 3.33 12.75
CA ALA A 274 9.55 3.36 13.92
C ALA A 274 9.85 1.93 14.40
N GLY A 275 11.12 1.68 14.73
CA GLY A 275 11.53 0.47 15.46
C GLY A 275 11.47 0.68 16.98
N SER A 276 11.57 -0.42 17.72
CA SER A 276 11.49 -0.42 19.19
C SER A 276 12.71 0.21 19.87
N LEU A 277 13.90 0.11 19.26
CA LEU A 277 15.11 0.72 19.78
C LEU A 277 15.09 2.24 19.54
N GLN A 278 15.61 3.00 20.52
CA GLN A 278 15.62 4.48 20.50
C GLN A 278 16.18 5.06 19.19
N PHE A 279 17.26 4.48 18.69
CA PHE A 279 17.89 4.91 17.44
C PHE A 279 16.93 4.85 16.23
N ARG A 280 16.01 3.88 16.21
CA ARG A 280 15.07 3.62 15.11
C ARG A 280 13.69 4.21 15.34
N GLY A 281 13.46 4.91 16.46
CA GLY A 281 12.18 5.54 16.77
C GLY A 281 11.74 5.39 18.21
N GLY A 282 12.16 4.32 18.90
CA GLY A 282 11.83 4.11 20.31
C GLY A 282 10.36 3.76 20.57
N LEU A 283 9.66 3.18 19.59
CA LEU A 283 8.24 2.81 19.74
C LEU A 283 8.12 1.50 20.51
N SER A 284 7.79 1.57 21.79
CA SER A 284 7.53 0.42 22.65
C SER A 284 6.33 0.67 23.58
N PRO A 285 5.71 -0.38 24.15
CA PRO A 285 4.58 -0.22 25.08
C PRO A 285 4.86 0.72 26.25
N ASP A 286 6.09 0.72 26.76
CA ASP A 286 6.50 1.56 27.90
C ASP A 286 6.88 3.00 27.50
N ALA A 287 6.93 3.30 26.20
CA ALA A 287 7.39 4.59 25.67
C ALA A 287 6.34 5.33 24.83
N ILE A 288 5.08 4.89 24.84
CA ILE A 288 4.00 5.46 24.01
C ILE A 288 3.84 6.96 24.24
N GLU A 289 3.76 7.41 25.50
CA GLU A 289 3.61 8.84 25.81
C GLU A 289 4.77 9.67 25.28
N ASN A 290 6.00 9.18 25.42
CA ASN A 290 7.19 9.85 24.89
C ASN A 290 7.20 9.87 23.36
N PHE A 291 6.70 8.81 22.71
CA PHE A 291 6.62 8.71 21.26
C PHE A 291 5.59 9.67 20.66
N MET A 292 4.48 9.90 21.37
CA MET A 292 3.38 10.77 20.91
C MET A 292 3.66 12.28 21.07
N ASN A 293 4.73 12.66 21.79
CA ASN A 293 5.14 14.05 22.06
C ASN A 293 6.12 14.63 21.01
#